data_AF-A0A9W6EZ07-F1
#
_entry.id   AF-A0A9W6EZ07-F1
#
_cell.length_a   1.000
_cell.length_b   1.000
_cell.length_c   1.000
_cell.angle_alpha   90.00
_cell.angle_beta   90.00
_cell.angle_gamma   90.00
#
_symmetry.space_group_name_H-M   'P 1'
#
loop_
_entity.id
_entity.type
_entity.pdbx_description
1 polymer ?
#
loop_
_entity_poly.entity_id
_entity_poly.type
_entity_poly.pdbx_seq_one_letter_code
_entity_poly.pdbx_strand_id
1 'polypeptide(L)'
;MPSEKAHDLESTGDNAKDSDSSEHSWPDDDDEDDFCTTLDDLPQKVDDMLYIGSMAAEHNYEGMKAAGITHVLQVAEGLTPSHPGEDLSYRTIQVADLPSEDLVAHFGRCFDFISEAHDKGGGVLVHCVAGVSRSATVCMGWLMWRHGLGAEEAFRRVHRVRPWVMPNCGFRRQLERFGELGCDPARWTAWRHVWREDPLNLAFQAFTRATARGVEGLTIKDDPLPSL
;
A
#
# COMPACT_ATOMS: atom_id res chain seq x y z
N MET A 1 -61.12 -31.67 -10.05
CA MET A 1 -59.68 -32.01 -10.01
C MET A 1 -59.48 -33.37 -10.65
N PRO A 2 -58.38 -33.66 -11.35
CA PRO A 2 -57.45 -32.78 -12.08
C PRO A 2 -57.29 -33.22 -13.55
N SER A 3 -56.72 -32.37 -14.42
CA SER A 3 -55.66 -32.73 -15.40
C SER A 3 -55.58 -31.67 -16.51
N GLU A 4 -54.62 -30.76 -16.37
CA GLU A 4 -54.17 -29.90 -17.47
C GLU A 4 -53.19 -30.68 -18.35
N LYS A 5 -53.45 -30.69 -19.67
CA LYS A 5 -52.41 -30.77 -20.70
C LYS A 5 -52.90 -30.14 -22.01
N ALA A 6 -52.02 -29.29 -22.54
CA ALA A 6 -51.76 -28.93 -23.95
C ALA A 6 -52.91 -28.35 -24.79
N HIS A 7 -52.65 -27.22 -25.46
CA HIS A 7 -52.55 -27.23 -26.93
C HIS A 7 -51.98 -25.91 -27.47
N ASP A 8 -51.27 -26.07 -28.57
CA ASP A 8 -50.52 -25.11 -29.36
C ASP A 8 -51.39 -23.99 -29.96
N LEU A 9 -50.78 -22.82 -30.18
CA LEU A 9 -51.27 -21.81 -31.12
C LEU A 9 -50.10 -21.36 -32.00
N GLU A 10 -50.17 -21.75 -33.27
CA GLU A 10 -49.41 -21.19 -34.38
C GLU A 10 -50.03 -19.87 -34.88
N SER A 11 -49.15 -19.06 -35.48
CA SER A 11 -49.38 -18.16 -36.62
C SER A 11 -50.07 -16.81 -36.36
N THR A 12 -49.33 -15.71 -36.57
CA THR A 12 -49.23 -14.99 -37.86
C THR A 12 -48.23 -13.83 -37.73
N GLY A 13 -47.35 -13.67 -38.72
CA GLY A 13 -46.50 -12.49 -38.87
C GLY A 13 -47.28 -11.27 -39.37
N ASP A 14 -46.84 -10.06 -39.03
CA ASP A 14 -45.98 -9.25 -39.89
C ASP A 14 -45.81 -7.80 -39.36
N ASN A 15 -44.57 -7.34 -39.50
CA ASN A 15 -44.13 -5.99 -39.86
C ASN A 15 -43.82 -4.88 -38.82
N ALA A 16 -42.57 -4.42 -39.00
CA ALA A 16 -42.06 -3.05 -38.93
C ALA A 16 -41.72 -2.42 -37.57
N LYS A 17 -40.39 -2.26 -37.38
CA LYS A 17 -39.65 -1.07 -36.91
C LYS A 17 -40.29 -0.25 -35.79
N ASP A 18 -39.60 -0.15 -34.66
CA ASP A 18 -38.89 1.08 -34.34
C ASP A 18 -37.81 0.83 -33.29
N SER A 19 -36.67 1.48 -33.53
CA SER A 19 -35.52 1.59 -32.66
C SER A 19 -35.88 2.36 -31.39
N ASP A 20 -35.69 1.75 -30.23
CA ASP A 20 -35.50 2.50 -28.99
C ASP A 20 -34.19 2.05 -28.35
N SER A 21 -33.12 2.71 -28.79
CA SER A 21 -31.84 2.76 -28.11
C SER A 21 -32.04 3.52 -26.81
N SER A 22 -32.42 2.80 -25.74
CA SER A 22 -32.31 3.33 -24.39
C SER A 22 -30.82 3.53 -24.11
N GLU A 23 -30.38 4.78 -24.22
CA GLU A 23 -29.06 5.24 -23.82
C GLU A 23 -28.85 4.86 -22.36
N HIS A 24 -28.10 3.78 -22.15
CA HIS A 24 -27.51 3.48 -20.86
C HIS A 24 -26.40 4.52 -20.66
N SER A 25 -26.78 5.67 -20.09
CA SER A 25 -25.84 6.71 -19.70
C SER A 25 -24.94 6.11 -18.63
N TRP A 26 -23.72 5.75 -19.02
CA TRP A 26 -22.65 5.49 -18.07
C TRP A 26 -22.40 6.79 -17.31
N PRO A 27 -22.19 6.75 -15.98
CA PRO A 27 -21.79 7.92 -15.22
C PRO A 27 -20.52 8.50 -15.86
N ASP A 28 -20.44 9.83 -15.95
CA ASP A 28 -19.25 10.52 -16.45
C ASP A 28 -18.03 10.11 -15.59
N ASP A 29 -16.93 9.70 -16.23
CA ASP A 29 -15.69 9.18 -15.60
C ASP A 29 -15.00 10.18 -14.65
N ASP A 30 -15.52 11.39 -14.47
CA ASP A 30 -14.91 12.48 -13.69
C ASP A 30 -15.21 12.40 -12.17
N ASP A 31 -16.16 11.58 -11.72
CA ASP A 31 -16.52 11.45 -10.28
C ASP A 31 -15.73 10.35 -9.52
N GLU A 32 -15.03 9.43 -10.21
CA GLU A 32 -14.25 8.38 -9.53
C GLU A 32 -12.91 8.90 -8.96
N ASP A 33 -12.32 9.93 -9.57
CA ASP A 33 -11.07 10.54 -9.13
C ASP A 33 -11.23 11.38 -7.84
N ASP A 34 -12.44 11.89 -7.55
CA ASP A 34 -12.73 12.63 -6.31
C ASP A 34 -12.76 11.69 -5.10
N PHE A 35 -13.24 10.45 -5.26
CA PHE A 35 -13.31 9.51 -4.13
C PHE A 35 -11.94 8.97 -3.72
N CYS A 36 -11.05 8.68 -4.68
CA CYS A 36 -9.70 8.18 -4.38
C CYS A 36 -8.83 9.26 -3.72
N THR A 37 -8.91 10.50 -4.21
CA THR A 37 -8.14 11.63 -3.68
C THR A 37 -8.60 12.04 -2.28
N THR A 38 -9.91 12.02 -2.01
CA THR A 38 -10.50 12.29 -0.68
C THR A 38 -10.35 11.13 0.32
N LEU A 39 -9.97 9.95 -0.14
CA LEU A 39 -9.57 8.88 0.76
C LEU A 39 -8.09 8.95 1.09
N ASP A 40 -7.23 9.33 0.14
CA ASP A 40 -5.78 9.28 0.35
C ASP A 40 -5.26 10.20 1.46
N ASP A 41 -5.96 11.32 1.70
CA ASP A 41 -5.66 12.30 2.74
C ASP A 41 -6.19 11.92 4.14
N LEU A 42 -6.83 10.76 4.29
CA LEU A 42 -7.31 10.26 5.58
C LEU A 42 -6.48 9.06 6.05
N PRO A 43 -6.21 8.93 7.37
CA PRO A 43 -5.68 7.70 7.93
C PRO A 43 -6.70 6.55 7.84
N GLN A 44 -6.36 5.43 7.20
CA GLN A 44 -7.24 4.25 7.16
C GLN A 44 -6.92 3.27 8.28
N LYS A 45 -7.91 2.92 9.10
CA LYS A 45 -7.74 2.00 10.24
C LYS A 45 -7.55 0.56 9.76
N VAL A 46 -6.36 -0.01 10.00
CA VAL A 46 -6.01 -1.39 9.64
C VAL A 46 -6.35 -2.37 10.78
N ASP A 47 -6.08 -1.94 12.01
CA ASP A 47 -6.22 -2.72 13.24
C ASP A 47 -6.49 -1.79 14.42
N ASP A 48 -6.63 -2.34 15.62
CA ASP A 48 -6.78 -1.52 16.81
C ASP A 48 -5.59 -0.56 16.97
N MET A 49 -5.92 0.74 17.06
CA MET A 49 -4.96 1.84 17.16
C MET A 49 -3.83 1.82 16.10
N LEU A 50 -4.06 1.21 14.93
CA LEU A 50 -3.10 1.16 13.82
C LEU A 50 -3.74 1.65 12.52
N TYR A 51 -3.10 2.64 11.91
CA TYR A 51 -3.57 3.29 10.70
C TYR A 51 -2.48 3.24 9.61
N ILE A 52 -2.90 3.16 8.36
CA ILE A 52 -2.05 3.29 7.17
C ILE A 52 -2.39 4.60 6.44
N GLY A 53 -1.41 5.20 5.76
CA GLY A 53 -1.66 6.35 4.90
C GLY A 53 -0.50 6.70 3.95
N SER A 54 -0.70 7.74 3.16
CA SER A 54 0.32 8.42 2.34
C SER A 54 0.89 9.65 3.06
N MET A 55 1.69 10.47 2.38
CA MET A 55 2.03 11.80 2.89
C MET A 55 0.81 12.70 3.04
N ALA A 56 -0.21 12.58 2.18
CA ALA A 56 -1.42 13.39 2.29
C ALA A 56 -2.12 13.15 3.64
N ALA A 57 -2.24 11.88 4.04
CA ALA A 57 -2.78 11.49 5.35
C ALA A 57 -2.00 12.07 6.54
N GLU A 58 -0.67 12.20 6.42
CA GLU A 58 0.16 12.79 7.48
C GLU A 58 0.11 14.32 7.51
N HIS A 59 -0.14 14.99 6.38
CA HIS A 59 -0.37 16.44 6.34
C HIS A 59 -1.75 16.84 6.89
N ASN A 60 -2.69 15.90 6.93
CA ASN A 60 -4.03 16.12 7.47
C ASN A 60 -4.05 15.95 9.00
N TYR A 61 -3.54 16.95 9.71
CA TYR A 61 -3.49 16.95 11.19
C TYR A 61 -4.87 16.73 11.84
N GLU A 62 -5.93 17.36 11.31
CA GLU A 62 -7.27 17.19 11.87
C GLU A 62 -7.79 15.77 11.68
N GLY A 63 -7.51 15.14 10.53
CA GLY A 63 -7.79 13.72 10.28
C GLY A 63 -7.04 12.81 11.26
N MET A 64 -5.75 13.07 11.50
CA MET A 64 -4.96 12.32 12.48
C MET A 64 -5.51 12.46 13.90
N LYS A 65 -5.83 13.69 14.31
CA LYS A 65 -6.38 14.01 15.63
C LYS A 65 -7.75 13.36 15.85
N ALA A 66 -8.64 13.42 14.86
CA ALA A 66 -9.95 12.79 14.91
C ALA A 66 -9.86 11.25 15.04
N ALA A 67 -8.83 10.64 14.46
CA ALA A 67 -8.54 9.21 14.57
C ALA A 67 -7.82 8.82 15.88
N GLY A 68 -7.48 9.79 16.75
CA GLY A 68 -6.75 9.55 18.00
C GLY A 68 -5.29 9.16 17.78
N ILE A 69 -4.68 9.58 16.67
CA ILE A 69 -3.27 9.32 16.37
C ILE A 69 -2.39 10.25 17.21
N THR A 70 -1.41 9.67 17.90
CA THR A 70 -0.40 10.39 18.70
C THR A 70 1.03 10.08 18.26
N HIS A 71 1.21 9.04 17.45
CA HIS A 71 2.52 8.61 16.95
C HIS A 71 2.48 8.46 15.42
N VAL A 72 3.53 8.92 14.74
CA VAL A 72 3.67 8.86 13.29
C VAL A 72 4.96 8.13 12.92
N LEU A 73 4.81 6.96 12.28
CA LEU A 73 5.89 6.15 11.75
C LEU A 73 6.05 6.41 10.26
N GLN A 74 7.10 7.15 9.92
CA GLN A 74 7.44 7.49 8.54
C GLN A 74 8.36 6.39 7.96
N VAL A 75 8.01 5.83 6.81
CA VAL A 75 8.74 4.71 6.19
C VAL A 75 9.14 5.07 4.76
N ALA A 76 10.11 5.97 4.64
CA ALA A 76 10.75 6.34 3.39
C ALA A 76 12.01 7.18 3.66
N GLU A 77 12.90 7.23 2.66
CA GLU A 77 14.02 8.17 2.65
C GLU A 77 13.54 9.62 2.49
N GLY A 78 14.20 10.54 3.19
CA GLY A 78 13.98 11.98 3.01
C GLY A 78 12.67 12.54 3.58
N LEU A 79 11.86 11.74 4.29
CA LEU A 79 10.69 12.25 5.01
C LEU A 79 11.11 13.05 6.24
N THR A 80 10.38 14.13 6.49
CA THR A 80 10.47 14.96 7.69
C THR A 80 9.07 15.04 8.32
N PRO A 81 8.96 15.24 9.65
CA PRO A 81 7.68 15.52 10.29
C PRO A 81 6.99 16.75 9.68
N SER A 82 5.70 16.65 9.32
CA SER A 82 4.94 17.79 8.76
C SER A 82 4.33 18.69 9.83
N HIS A 83 4.20 18.19 11.07
CA HIS A 83 3.67 18.96 12.20
C HIS A 83 4.68 19.06 13.37
N PRO A 84 5.90 19.60 13.14
CA PRO A 84 6.88 19.78 14.20
C PRO A 84 6.39 20.85 15.19
N GLY A 85 6.00 20.44 16.40
CA GLY A 85 5.51 21.33 17.46
C GLY A 85 4.15 20.95 18.03
N GLU A 86 3.42 20.06 17.36
CA GLU A 86 2.22 19.42 17.91
C GLU A 86 2.60 18.28 18.87
N ASP A 87 1.64 17.79 19.66
CA ASP A 87 1.82 16.66 20.58
C ASP A 87 1.83 15.30 19.82
N LEU A 88 2.76 15.19 18.87
CA LEU A 88 2.98 14.02 18.03
C LEU A 88 4.40 13.50 18.21
N SER A 89 4.51 12.21 18.48
CA SER A 89 5.80 11.51 18.48
C SER A 89 6.09 10.99 17.08
N TYR A 90 7.28 11.28 16.56
CA TYR A 90 7.68 10.87 15.21
C TYR A 90 8.82 9.85 15.26
N ARG A 91 8.80 8.91 14.31
CA ARG A 91 9.93 8.02 14.03
C ARG A 91 10.06 7.78 12.53
N THR A 92 11.28 7.90 12.01
CA THR A 92 11.54 7.72 10.58
C THR A 92 12.43 6.51 10.32
N ILE A 93 11.97 5.62 9.45
CA ILE A 93 12.71 4.49 8.91
C ILE A 93 13.18 4.85 7.50
N GLN A 94 14.48 5.07 7.37
CA GLN A 94 15.13 5.39 6.09
C GLN A 94 15.22 4.10 5.26
N VAL A 95 14.37 3.98 4.23
CA VAL A 95 14.32 2.83 3.33
C VAL A 95 13.71 3.23 1.97
N ALA A 96 14.39 2.88 0.89
CA ALA A 96 13.90 3.08 -0.46
C ALA A 96 12.79 2.08 -0.81
N ASP A 97 11.97 2.38 -1.82
CA ASP A 97 10.92 1.46 -2.30
C ASP A 97 11.45 0.51 -3.38
N LEU A 98 12.55 -0.18 -3.08
CA LEU A 98 13.20 -1.06 -4.03
C LEU A 98 13.08 -2.52 -3.58
N PRO A 99 12.89 -3.47 -4.52
CA PRO A 99 12.86 -4.90 -4.19
C PRO A 99 14.12 -5.44 -3.51
N SER A 100 15.24 -4.73 -3.63
CA SER A 100 16.52 -5.10 -2.99
C SER A 100 16.69 -4.62 -1.55
N GLU A 101 15.85 -3.69 -1.07
CA GLU A 101 15.94 -3.16 0.29
C GLU A 101 15.46 -4.19 1.32
N ASP A 102 16.13 -4.27 2.47
CA ASP A 102 15.77 -5.18 3.58
C ASP A 102 14.87 -4.46 4.58
N LEU A 103 13.59 -4.30 4.27
CA LEU A 103 12.63 -3.60 5.13
C LEU A 103 12.29 -4.41 6.40
N VAL A 104 12.25 -5.74 6.32
CA VAL A 104 11.94 -6.60 7.48
C VAL A 104 13.01 -6.50 8.57
N ALA A 105 14.27 -6.18 8.24
CA ALA A 105 15.29 -5.88 9.25
C ALA A 105 14.96 -4.67 10.15
N HIS A 106 13.99 -3.84 9.77
CA HIS A 106 13.54 -2.70 10.56
C HIS A 106 12.31 -3.02 11.45
N PHE A 107 11.69 -4.18 11.29
CA PHE A 107 10.43 -4.53 11.97
C PHE A 107 10.51 -4.42 13.48
N GLY A 108 11.61 -4.83 14.12
CA GLY A 108 11.77 -4.64 15.57
C GLY A 108 11.58 -3.18 15.99
N ARG A 109 12.28 -2.24 15.33
CA ARG A 109 12.16 -0.80 15.64
C ARG A 109 10.78 -0.23 15.32
N CYS A 110 10.14 -0.72 14.26
CA CYS A 110 8.78 -0.33 13.90
C CYS A 110 7.77 -0.81 14.97
N PHE A 111 7.86 -2.07 15.36
CA PHE A 111 6.93 -2.70 16.29
C PHE A 111 7.10 -2.15 17.71
N ASP A 112 8.34 -1.86 18.13
CA ASP A 112 8.60 -1.18 19.40
C ASP A 112 7.91 0.20 19.44
N PHE A 113 7.96 0.95 18.34
CA PHE A 113 7.29 2.26 18.25
C PHE A 113 5.76 2.15 18.24
N ILE A 114 5.22 1.16 17.54
CA ILE A 114 3.77 0.91 17.52
C ILE A 114 3.29 0.50 18.91
N SER A 115 4.02 -0.40 19.58
CA SER A 115 3.71 -0.85 20.94
C SER A 115 3.80 0.30 21.95
N GLU A 116 4.83 1.16 21.84
CA GLU A 116 4.99 2.35 22.68
C GLU A 116 3.75 3.28 22.63
N ALA A 117 3.18 3.48 21.43
CA ALA A 117 1.97 4.27 21.28
C ALA A 117 0.75 3.61 21.91
N HIS A 118 0.59 2.30 21.70
CA HIS A 118 -0.51 1.52 22.27
C HIS A 118 -0.45 1.52 23.80
N ASP A 119 0.73 1.41 24.39
CA ASP A 119 0.94 1.46 25.85
C ASP A 119 0.53 2.83 26.44
N LYS A 120 0.65 3.90 25.66
CA LYS A 120 0.18 5.25 26.01
C LYS A 120 -1.30 5.50 25.66
N GLY A 121 -2.00 4.49 25.13
CA GLY A 121 -3.41 4.58 24.72
C GLY A 121 -3.63 5.40 23.45
N GLY A 122 -2.61 5.54 22.60
CA GLY A 122 -2.65 6.33 21.37
C GLY A 122 -2.56 5.50 20.09
N GLY A 123 -3.11 6.06 19.01
CA GLY A 123 -3.02 5.50 17.66
C GLY A 123 -1.69 5.80 16.96
N VAL A 124 -1.31 4.91 16.03
CA VAL A 124 -0.15 5.11 15.16
C VAL A 124 -0.56 5.22 13.70
N LEU A 125 -0.13 6.29 13.04
CA LEU A 125 -0.11 6.35 11.58
C LEU A 125 1.20 5.79 11.05
N VAL A 126 1.13 4.73 10.26
CA VAL A 126 2.26 4.22 9.47
C VAL A 126 2.09 4.70 8.04
N HIS A 127 2.98 5.58 7.59
CA HIS A 127 2.90 6.13 6.24
C HIS A 127 4.24 6.06 5.50
N CYS A 128 4.15 6.09 4.18
CA CYS A 128 5.30 6.34 3.31
C CYS A 128 4.94 7.47 2.34
N VAL A 129 5.57 7.54 1.18
CA VAL A 129 5.27 8.57 0.17
C VAL A 129 3.83 8.43 -0.33
N ALA A 130 3.50 7.29 -0.95
CA ALA A 130 2.20 7.04 -1.59
C ALA A 130 1.25 6.16 -0.75
N GLY A 131 1.71 5.63 0.38
CA GLY A 131 0.93 4.68 1.17
C GLY A 131 0.64 3.35 0.47
N VAL A 132 1.44 2.96 -0.53
CA VAL A 132 1.20 1.79 -1.39
C VAL A 132 2.00 0.56 -0.96
N SER A 133 3.31 0.71 -0.77
CA SER A 133 4.25 -0.41 -0.66
C SER A 133 4.94 -0.51 0.70
N ARG A 134 5.80 0.46 1.06
CA ARG A 134 6.57 0.46 2.33
C ARG A 134 5.70 0.45 3.58
N SER A 135 4.76 1.38 3.71
CA SER A 135 3.86 1.43 4.87
C SER A 135 2.97 0.19 4.94
N ALA A 136 2.42 -0.26 3.81
CA ALA A 136 1.65 -1.50 3.72
C ALA A 136 2.45 -2.71 4.22
N THR A 137 3.72 -2.81 3.83
CA THR A 137 4.64 -3.87 4.29
C THR A 137 4.80 -3.86 5.81
N VAL A 138 4.97 -2.69 6.43
CA VAL A 138 5.09 -2.58 7.89
C VAL A 138 3.77 -2.93 8.59
N CYS A 139 2.63 -2.44 8.10
CA CYS A 139 1.31 -2.81 8.64
C CYS A 139 1.05 -4.31 8.54
N MET A 140 1.38 -4.93 7.41
CA MET A 140 1.28 -6.38 7.23
C MET A 140 2.19 -7.12 8.21
N GLY A 141 3.47 -6.71 8.32
CA GLY A 141 4.42 -7.29 9.26
C GLY A 141 3.94 -7.22 10.70
N TRP A 142 3.36 -6.08 11.11
CA TRP A 142 2.77 -5.93 12.45
C TRP A 142 1.63 -6.91 12.68
N LEU A 143 0.69 -7.00 11.73
CA LEU A 143 -0.42 -7.94 11.82
C LEU A 143 0.05 -9.40 11.92
N MET A 144 1.07 -9.77 11.15
CA MET A 144 1.68 -11.10 11.17
C MET A 144 2.30 -11.40 12.53
N TRP A 145 3.09 -10.48 13.09
CA TRP A 145 3.76 -10.63 14.39
C TRP A 145 2.75 -10.62 15.56
N ARG A 146 1.84 -9.64 15.58
CA ARG A 146 0.92 -9.39 16.70
C ARG A 146 -0.18 -10.44 16.83
N HIS A 147 -0.68 -10.94 15.70
CA HIS A 147 -1.84 -11.85 15.63
C HIS A 147 -1.51 -13.22 15.06
N GLY A 148 -0.25 -13.49 14.68
CA GLY A 148 0.14 -14.77 14.08
C GLY A 148 -0.46 -15.01 12.69
N LEU A 149 -0.77 -13.94 11.94
CA LEU A 149 -1.34 -14.08 10.60
C LEU A 149 -0.28 -14.52 9.58
N GLY A 150 -0.70 -15.28 8.58
CA GLY A 150 0.09 -15.46 7.36
C GLY A 150 0.09 -14.19 6.50
N ALA A 151 1.08 -14.07 5.61
CA ALA A 151 1.25 -12.88 4.76
C ALA A 151 0.01 -12.56 3.92
N GLU A 152 -0.67 -13.58 3.39
CA GLU A 152 -1.89 -13.42 2.58
C GLU A 152 -3.09 -12.88 3.39
N GLU A 153 -3.26 -13.35 4.63
CA GLU A 153 -4.31 -12.84 5.51
C GLU A 153 -4.01 -11.40 5.95
N ALA A 154 -2.75 -11.10 6.26
CA ALA A 154 -2.31 -9.75 6.55
C ALA A 154 -2.54 -8.81 5.35
N PHE A 155 -2.24 -9.27 4.13
CA PHE A 155 -2.50 -8.52 2.90
C PHE A 155 -3.99 -8.19 2.76
N ARG A 156 -4.86 -9.20 2.84
CA ARG A 156 -6.31 -9.02 2.72
C ARG A 156 -6.87 -8.04 3.74
N ARG A 157 -6.32 -8.01 4.95
CA ARG A 157 -6.74 -7.06 5.99
C ARG A 157 -6.37 -5.61 5.65
N VAL A 158 -5.16 -5.36 5.18
CA VAL A 158 -4.74 -4.01 4.76
C VAL A 158 -5.47 -3.60 3.47
N HIS A 159 -5.55 -4.49 2.49
CA HIS A 159 -6.16 -4.24 1.19
C HIS A 159 -7.65 -3.87 1.29
N ARG A 160 -8.39 -4.49 2.23
CA ARG A 160 -9.80 -4.16 2.48
C ARG A 160 -10.04 -2.69 2.86
N VAL A 161 -9.09 -2.05 3.52
CA VAL A 161 -9.22 -0.64 3.95
C VAL A 161 -8.49 0.32 3.01
N ARG A 162 -7.58 -0.18 2.18
CA ARG A 162 -6.82 0.60 1.21
C ARG A 162 -6.56 -0.23 -0.06
N PRO A 163 -7.50 -0.27 -1.02
CA PRO A 163 -7.46 -1.23 -2.14
C PRO A 163 -6.25 -1.10 -3.08
N TRP A 164 -5.61 0.06 -3.15
CA TRP A 164 -4.44 0.28 -4.00
C TRP A 164 -3.11 -0.12 -3.35
N VAL A 165 -3.11 -0.73 -2.15
CA VAL A 165 -1.86 -1.25 -1.57
C VAL A 165 -1.27 -2.35 -2.43
N MET A 166 0.04 -2.23 -2.64
CA MET A 166 0.80 -3.15 -3.47
C MET A 166 2.27 -3.11 -3.01
N PRO A 167 2.65 -3.86 -1.96
CA PRO A 167 4.04 -4.06 -1.60
C PRO A 167 4.85 -4.51 -2.82
N ASN A 168 6.04 -3.96 -3.03
CA ASN A 168 6.89 -4.39 -4.15
C ASN A 168 7.26 -5.89 -4.03
N CYS A 169 7.74 -6.49 -5.12
CA CYS A 169 8.00 -7.93 -5.18
C CYS A 169 9.05 -8.41 -4.16
N GLY A 170 10.03 -7.58 -3.82
CA GLY A 170 11.02 -7.90 -2.79
C GLY A 170 10.39 -7.94 -1.40
N PHE A 171 9.58 -6.94 -1.07
CA PHE A 171 8.89 -6.89 0.22
C PHE A 171 7.87 -8.01 0.40
N ARG A 172 7.13 -8.39 -0.66
CA ARG A 172 6.24 -9.57 -0.60
C ARG A 172 7.00 -10.85 -0.25
N ARG A 173 8.14 -11.11 -0.91
CA ARG A 173 9.01 -12.26 -0.59
C ARG A 173 9.54 -12.21 0.83
N GLN A 174 9.92 -11.03 1.31
CA GLN A 174 10.40 -10.88 2.68
C GLN A 174 9.28 -11.18 3.70
N LEU A 175 8.04 -10.74 3.44
CA LEU A 175 6.89 -11.06 4.29
C LEU A 175 6.56 -12.55 4.30
N GLU A 176 6.57 -13.21 3.14
CA GLU A 176 6.41 -14.68 3.05
C GLU A 176 7.45 -15.40 3.91
N ARG A 177 8.73 -15.06 3.72
CA ARG A 177 9.83 -15.64 4.49
C ARG A 177 9.74 -15.28 5.98
N PHE A 178 9.33 -14.06 6.33
CA PHE A 178 9.08 -13.67 7.72
C PHE A 178 8.03 -14.57 8.37
N GLY A 179 6.96 -14.91 7.64
CA GLY A 179 5.97 -15.89 8.04
C GLY A 179 6.56 -17.28 8.28
N GLU A 180 7.38 -17.78 7.36
CA GLU A 180 8.07 -19.08 7.49
C GLU A 180 9.03 -19.13 8.69
N LEU A 181 9.63 -17.99 9.04
CA LEU A 181 10.46 -17.86 10.23
C LEU A 181 9.63 -17.77 11.52
N GLY A 182 8.30 -17.83 11.45
CA GLY A 182 7.40 -17.77 12.61
C GLY A 182 7.08 -16.34 13.04
N CYS A 183 7.09 -15.40 12.10
CA CYS A 183 6.74 -13.99 12.31
C CYS A 183 7.57 -13.31 13.41
N ASP A 184 8.84 -13.68 13.59
CA ASP A 184 9.71 -13.18 14.67
C ASP A 184 10.87 -12.33 14.12
N PRO A 185 10.96 -11.03 14.46
CA PRO A 185 12.06 -10.15 14.05
C PRO A 185 13.47 -10.66 14.43
N ALA A 186 13.59 -11.39 15.55
CA ALA A 186 14.87 -11.95 15.98
C ALA A 186 15.32 -13.08 15.02
N ARG A 187 14.38 -13.91 14.57
CA ARG A 187 14.66 -14.97 13.60
C ARG A 187 14.97 -14.40 12.22
N TRP A 188 14.30 -13.33 11.80
CA TRP A 188 14.72 -12.58 10.60
C TRP A 188 16.16 -12.09 10.72
N THR A 189 16.51 -11.48 11.86
CA THR A 189 17.86 -10.96 12.10
C THR A 189 18.93 -12.04 11.98
N ALA A 190 18.65 -13.25 12.48
CA ALA A 190 19.53 -14.40 12.30
C ALA A 190 19.60 -14.85 10.83
N TRP A 191 18.48 -14.84 10.11
CA TRP A 191 18.39 -15.30 8.71
C TRP A 191 18.89 -14.28 7.66
N ARG A 192 18.96 -12.98 8.00
CA ARG A 192 19.21 -11.89 7.02
C ARG A 192 20.49 -12.01 6.20
N HIS A 193 21.49 -12.76 6.68
CA HIS A 193 22.70 -13.02 5.89
C HIS A 193 22.36 -13.81 4.61
N VAL A 194 21.41 -14.75 4.70
CA VAL A 194 20.91 -15.50 3.55
C VAL A 194 20.16 -14.58 2.58
N TRP A 195 19.36 -13.62 3.09
CA TRP A 195 18.71 -12.62 2.24
C TRP A 195 19.71 -11.83 1.39
N ARG A 196 20.84 -11.43 1.98
CA ARG A 196 21.88 -10.65 1.29
C ARG A 196 22.54 -11.44 0.15
N GLU A 197 22.56 -12.75 0.26
CA GLU A 197 23.17 -13.66 -0.71
C GLU A 197 22.14 -14.30 -1.66
N ASP A 198 20.84 -14.02 -1.48
CA ASP A 198 19.76 -14.54 -2.31
C ASP A 198 19.97 -14.13 -3.78
N PRO A 199 20.03 -15.07 -4.74
CA PRO A 199 20.30 -14.75 -6.13
C PRO A 199 19.33 -13.75 -6.76
N LEU A 200 18.06 -13.75 -6.34
CA LEU A 200 17.07 -12.79 -6.83
C LEU A 200 17.29 -11.40 -6.20
N ASN A 201 17.65 -11.33 -4.91
CA ASN A 201 18.05 -10.06 -4.30
C ASN A 201 19.29 -9.48 -4.99
N LEU A 202 20.31 -10.30 -5.27
CA LEU A 202 21.49 -9.88 -6.04
C LEU A 202 21.12 -9.41 -7.45
N ALA A 203 20.15 -10.06 -8.10
CA ALA A 203 19.63 -9.63 -9.40
C ALA A 203 18.92 -8.26 -9.30
N PHE A 204 18.10 -8.02 -8.27
CA PHE A 204 17.47 -6.72 -8.03
C PHE A 204 18.51 -5.61 -7.80
N GLN A 205 19.57 -5.89 -7.04
CA GLN A 205 20.68 -4.94 -6.84
C GLN A 205 21.46 -4.68 -8.12
N ALA A 206 21.67 -5.71 -8.95
CA ALA A 206 22.34 -5.54 -10.24
C ALA A 206 21.50 -4.67 -11.19
N PHE A 207 20.19 -4.92 -11.27
CA PHE A 207 19.25 -4.15 -12.07
C PHE A 207 19.22 -2.67 -11.64
N THR A 208 19.05 -2.41 -10.34
CA THR A 208 19.03 -1.05 -9.77
C THR A 208 20.32 -0.28 -10.08
N ARG A 209 21.48 -0.94 -9.97
CA ARG A 209 22.78 -0.31 -10.32
C ARG A 209 22.90 0.00 -11.81
N ALA A 210 22.37 -0.88 -12.68
CA ALA A 210 22.40 -0.68 -14.12
C ALA A 210 21.51 0.51 -14.52
N THR A 211 20.31 0.63 -13.94
CA THR A 211 19.40 1.75 -14.21
C THR A 211 19.97 3.07 -13.71
N ALA A 212 20.55 3.12 -12.51
CA ALA A 212 21.17 4.33 -11.97
C ALA A 212 22.29 4.86 -12.88
N ARG A 213 23.16 3.97 -13.41
CA ARG A 213 24.22 4.35 -14.35
C ARG A 213 23.68 4.79 -15.72
N GLY A 214 22.54 4.26 -16.15
CA GLY A 214 21.87 4.67 -17.39
C GLY A 214 21.31 6.09 -17.32
N VAL A 215 20.91 6.55 -16.13
CA VAL A 215 20.42 7.92 -15.90
C VAL A 215 21.57 8.94 -15.87
N GLU A 216 22.75 8.58 -15.36
CA GLU A 216 23.94 9.46 -15.37
C GLU A 216 24.49 9.73 -16.80
N GLY A 217 24.18 8.86 -17.78
CA GLY A 217 24.56 9.03 -19.18
C GLY A 217 23.66 9.99 -19.99
N LEU A 218 22.57 10.48 -19.41
CA LEU A 218 21.61 11.42 -20.01
C LEU A 218 21.79 12.83 -19.41
N THR A 219 23.02 13.34 -19.38
CA THR A 219 23.20 14.80 -19.32
C THR A 219 22.93 15.33 -20.71
N ILE A 220 21.75 15.94 -20.90
CA ILE A 220 21.43 16.71 -22.10
C ILE A 220 22.51 17.79 -22.20
N LYS A 221 23.41 17.65 -23.19
CA LYS A 221 24.22 18.79 -23.60
C LYS A 221 23.26 19.79 -24.21
N ASP A 222 23.17 20.98 -23.63
CA ASP A 222 22.52 22.13 -24.24
C ASP A 222 23.29 22.50 -25.53
N ASP A 223 23.07 21.73 -26.59
CA ASP A 223 23.53 22.10 -27.92
C ASP A 223 22.62 23.24 -28.41
N PRO A 224 23.17 24.44 -28.72
CA PRO A 224 22.35 25.57 -29.12
C PRO A 224 21.63 25.26 -30.43
N LEU A 225 20.33 25.53 -30.46
CA LEU A 225 19.49 25.39 -31.64
C LEU A 225 20.10 26.17 -32.81
N PRO A 226 20.16 25.58 -34.02
CA PRO A 226 20.70 26.28 -35.18
C PRO A 226 19.80 27.47 -35.52
N SER A 227 20.43 28.64 -35.69
CA SER A 227 19.77 29.87 -36.13
C SER A 227 19.17 29.67 -37.52
N LEU A 228 17.88 29.98 -37.65
CA LEU A 228 17.13 30.05 -38.91
C LEU A 228 17.68 31.12 -39.85
#